data_AF-A0A5N3W1I1-F1
#
_entry.id   AF-A0A5N3W1I1-F1
#
_cell.length_a   1.000
_cell.length_b   1.000
_cell.length_c   1.000
_cell.angle_alpha   90.00
_cell.angle_beta   90.00
_cell.angle_gamma   90.00
#
_symmetry.space_group_name_H-M   'P 1'
#
loop_
_entity.id
_entity.type
_entity.pdbx_description
1 polymer ?
#
loop_
_entity_poly.entity_id
_entity_poly.type
_entity_poly.pdbx_seq_one_letter_code
_entity_poly.pdbx_strand_id
1 'polypeptide(L)'
;MHGVPTSCKRDVCLIPGSGRSPGGGNGYPGMLFPQLLFLIMELTKLSDMTKLHQAVAAGDYSSVKKILKKGLCDPNYKDVDWNDRTPLHWAAIKGHMEVLQLLIEHGARPCLVTDVGWTPAHFAAESGHLNVLKALHALHATVDAPDFFGDTPKRIAQIYGQKACVAFLEKAEPQCREYRQAARLMGLQLDQRDEDWDAKKRELELSLPSWNKKTNKKKSKKTGGPSRLSNTKERGA
;
A
#
# COMPACT_ATOMS: atom_id res chain seq x y z
N MET A 1 -21.73 -25.96 11.63
CA MET A 1 -20.74 -25.50 12.64
C MET A 1 -19.43 -25.28 11.92
N HIS A 2 -19.20 -24.06 11.42
CA HIS A 2 -17.97 -23.70 10.71
C HIS A 2 -17.01 -23.05 11.71
N GLY A 3 -15.86 -23.68 11.90
CA GLY A 3 -14.74 -23.12 12.66
C GLY A 3 -13.96 -22.16 11.76
N VAL A 4 -13.93 -20.89 12.14
CA VAL A 4 -12.98 -19.91 11.62
C VAL A 4 -11.88 -19.80 12.67
N PRO A 5 -10.59 -19.98 12.34
CA PRO A 5 -9.53 -19.84 13.33
C PRO A 5 -9.38 -18.37 13.72
N THR A 6 -9.59 -18.14 15.01
CA THR A 6 -9.49 -16.86 15.71
C THR A 6 -8.03 -16.49 15.97
N SER A 7 -7.75 -15.20 15.84
CA SER A 7 -6.83 -14.42 16.67
C SER A 7 -5.39 -14.96 16.85
N CYS A 8 -4.44 -14.38 16.11
CA CYS A 8 -3.03 -14.34 16.50
C CYS A 8 -2.91 -13.51 17.80
N LYS A 9 -3.07 -14.15 18.96
CA LYS A 9 -2.46 -13.67 20.20
C LYS A 9 -0.96 -13.87 20.07
N ARG A 10 -0.18 -12.79 20.11
CA ARG A 10 1.21 -12.88 20.55
C ARG A 10 1.32 -12.25 21.91
N ASP A 11 1.83 -13.10 22.80
CA ASP A 11 2.06 -12.85 24.19
C ASP A 11 3.00 -11.68 24.40
N VAL A 12 2.64 -10.94 25.44
CA VAL A 12 3.40 -9.91 26.09
C VAL A 12 4.63 -10.53 26.74
N CYS A 13 5.81 -10.04 26.37
CA CYS A 13 6.95 -9.98 27.29
C CYS A 13 7.39 -8.52 27.44
N LEU A 14 6.85 -7.83 28.45
CA LEU A 14 7.66 -6.94 29.30
C LEU A 14 8.68 -7.86 30.03
N ILE A 15 9.89 -7.48 30.44
CA ILE A 15 10.31 -6.33 31.28
C ILE A 15 11.88 -6.12 31.15
N PRO A 16 12.61 -5.28 31.93
CA PRO A 16 13.15 -3.97 31.51
C PRO A 16 14.68 -3.76 31.70
N GLY A 17 15.19 -2.57 31.36
CA GLY A 17 16.07 -1.82 32.27
C GLY A 17 17.56 -1.59 31.90
N SER A 18 17.85 -0.35 31.51
CA SER A 18 18.99 0.51 31.93
C SER A 18 20.46 0.11 31.68
N GLY A 19 21.22 1.05 31.10
CA GLY A 19 22.56 1.40 31.63
C GLY A 19 23.72 1.55 30.64
N ARG A 20 24.07 2.81 30.34
CA ARG A 20 25.41 3.41 30.11
C ARG A 20 26.50 2.67 29.32
N SER A 21 27.04 3.35 28.31
CA SER A 21 28.42 3.20 27.81
C SER A 21 29.47 3.42 28.90
N PRO A 22 30.62 2.73 28.80
CA PRO A 22 31.89 3.45 28.59
C PRO A 22 32.79 2.79 27.54
N GLY A 23 33.72 3.57 26.98
CA GLY A 23 34.61 3.13 25.90
C GLY A 23 35.88 2.39 26.33
N GLY A 24 36.62 1.90 25.31
CA GLY A 24 38.06 1.69 25.35
C GLY A 24 38.58 0.25 25.46
N GLY A 25 39.12 -0.27 24.34
CA GLY A 25 40.39 -1.01 24.32
C GLY A 25 40.41 -2.55 24.48
N ASN A 26 40.82 -3.20 23.38
CA ASN A 26 41.60 -4.45 23.28
C ASN A 26 40.94 -5.83 23.41
N GLY A 27 40.97 -6.56 22.28
CA GLY A 27 41.33 -7.98 22.24
C GLY A 27 40.21 -9.01 22.27
N TYR A 28 39.70 -9.41 21.10
CA TYR A 28 38.98 -10.68 20.95
C TYR A 28 39.69 -11.57 19.92
N PRO A 29 40.23 -12.74 20.31
CA PRO A 29 40.63 -13.74 19.35
C PRO A 29 39.38 -14.50 18.86
N GLY A 30 39.24 -14.59 17.53
CA GLY A 30 38.60 -15.72 16.85
C GLY A 30 37.16 -16.09 17.23
N MET A 31 36.19 -15.24 16.90
CA MET A 31 34.81 -15.67 16.65
C MET A 31 34.37 -15.21 15.26
N LEU A 32 35.00 -15.76 14.22
CA LEU A 32 34.75 -15.42 12.81
C LEU A 32 33.90 -16.50 12.11
N PHE A 33 32.92 -17.06 12.82
CA PHE A 33 32.01 -18.07 12.26
C PHE A 33 30.51 -17.81 12.41
N PRO A 34 29.99 -17.00 13.37
CA PRO A 34 28.56 -16.64 13.37
C PRO A 34 28.21 -15.57 12.32
N GLN A 35 29.06 -14.56 12.13
CA GLN A 35 28.80 -13.44 11.19
C GLN A 35 28.98 -13.84 9.74
N LEU A 36 29.95 -14.72 9.44
CA LEU A 36 30.09 -15.27 8.11
C LEU A 36 28.87 -16.15 7.81
N LEU A 37 28.48 -17.09 8.70
CA LEU A 37 27.26 -17.90 8.54
C LEU A 37 25.98 -17.05 8.40
N PHE A 38 25.89 -15.95 9.16
CA PHE A 38 24.80 -14.97 9.06
C PHE A 38 24.77 -14.34 7.66
N LEU A 39 25.92 -13.89 7.13
CA LEU A 39 26.04 -13.31 5.80
C LEU A 39 25.79 -14.31 4.66
N ILE A 40 26.27 -15.57 4.75
CA ILE A 40 25.98 -16.63 3.75
C ILE A 40 24.51 -17.07 3.81
N MET A 41 23.87 -17.06 4.98
CA MET A 41 22.41 -17.30 5.09
C MET A 41 21.60 -16.10 4.56
N GLU A 42 22.10 -14.88 4.67
CA GLU A 42 21.43 -13.66 4.20
C GLU A 42 21.56 -13.46 2.67
N LEU A 43 22.72 -13.79 2.10
CA LEU A 43 22.93 -13.79 0.64
C LEU A 43 22.06 -14.84 -0.09
N THR A 44 21.90 -16.03 0.50
CA THR A 44 21.04 -17.07 -0.09
C THR A 44 19.56 -16.68 -0.01
N LYS A 45 19.11 -16.13 1.13
CA LYS A 45 17.74 -15.62 1.30
C LYS A 45 17.41 -14.51 0.30
N LEU A 46 18.29 -13.53 0.10
CA LEU A 46 18.10 -12.46 -0.89
C LEU A 46 17.95 -13.01 -2.33
N SER A 47 18.75 -14.02 -2.68
CA SER A 47 18.63 -14.68 -4.00
C SER A 47 17.29 -15.41 -4.16
N ASP A 48 16.74 -15.98 -3.08
CA ASP A 48 15.47 -16.70 -3.13
C ASP A 48 14.26 -15.75 -3.06
N MET A 49 14.37 -14.60 -2.39
CA MET A 49 13.36 -13.54 -2.38
C MET A 49 13.15 -12.95 -3.78
N THR A 50 14.25 -12.62 -4.48
CA THR A 50 14.20 -12.10 -5.85
C THR A 50 13.71 -13.16 -6.84
N LYS A 51 14.04 -14.45 -6.63
CA LYS A 51 13.47 -15.56 -7.42
C LYS A 51 11.96 -15.68 -7.25
N LEU A 52 11.41 -15.44 -6.05
CA LEU A 52 9.96 -15.46 -5.85
C LEU A 52 9.29 -14.35 -6.68
N HIS A 53 9.82 -13.12 -6.65
CA HIS A 53 9.32 -12.03 -7.49
C HIS A 53 9.38 -12.36 -8.98
N GLN A 54 10.50 -12.90 -9.45
CA GLN A 54 10.67 -13.30 -10.85
C GLN A 54 9.69 -14.40 -11.26
N ALA A 55 9.55 -15.44 -10.45
CA ALA A 55 8.63 -16.54 -10.71
C ALA A 55 7.17 -16.06 -10.74
N VAL A 56 6.79 -15.16 -9.83
CA VAL A 56 5.46 -14.55 -9.83
C VAL A 56 5.26 -13.66 -11.04
N ALA A 57 6.21 -12.80 -11.41
CA ALA A 57 6.10 -11.95 -12.59
C ALA A 57 5.97 -12.76 -13.89
N ALA A 58 6.64 -13.93 -13.96
CA ALA A 58 6.53 -14.88 -15.06
C ALA A 58 5.23 -15.69 -15.04
N GLY A 59 4.51 -15.74 -13.91
CA GLY A 59 3.32 -16.58 -13.75
C GLY A 59 3.63 -18.07 -13.53
N ASP A 60 4.86 -18.42 -13.16
CA ASP A 60 5.28 -19.81 -12.95
C ASP A 60 4.78 -20.35 -11.61
N TYR A 61 3.54 -20.83 -11.62
CA TYR A 61 2.88 -21.43 -10.46
C TYR A 61 3.70 -22.54 -9.80
N SER A 62 4.38 -23.39 -10.58
CA SER A 62 5.13 -24.53 -10.04
C SER A 62 6.34 -24.08 -9.24
N SER A 63 7.08 -23.10 -9.78
CA SER A 63 8.22 -22.50 -9.08
C SER A 63 7.77 -21.73 -7.85
N VAL A 64 6.72 -20.91 -7.95
CA VAL A 64 6.16 -20.17 -6.80
C VAL A 64 5.76 -21.14 -5.69
N LYS A 65 5.03 -22.21 -6.00
CA LYS A 65 4.61 -23.23 -5.04
C LYS A 65 5.81 -23.91 -4.37
N LYS A 66 6.84 -24.24 -5.14
CA LYS A 66 8.06 -24.88 -4.62
C LYS A 66 8.83 -23.95 -3.69
N ILE A 67 8.93 -22.65 -4.03
CA ILE A 67 9.63 -21.65 -3.23
C ILE A 67 8.89 -21.43 -1.91
N LEU A 68 7.56 -21.18 -1.95
CA LEU A 68 6.75 -20.95 -0.76
C LEU A 68 6.72 -22.17 0.17
N LYS A 69 6.60 -23.40 -0.37
CA LYS A 69 6.61 -24.63 0.44
C LYS A 69 7.91 -24.87 1.20
N LYS A 70 9.04 -24.37 0.69
CA LYS A 70 10.32 -24.49 1.40
C LYS A 70 10.39 -23.58 2.64
N GLY A 71 9.47 -22.61 2.77
CA GLY A 71 9.41 -21.70 3.91
C GLY A 71 10.61 -20.76 4.02
N LEU A 72 11.42 -20.64 2.96
CA LEU A 72 12.63 -19.81 2.94
C LEU A 72 12.35 -18.36 2.56
N CYS A 73 11.14 -18.08 2.04
CA CYS A 73 10.75 -16.76 1.56
C CYS A 73 9.50 -16.26 2.27
N ASP A 74 9.52 -15.00 2.72
CA ASP A 74 8.32 -14.32 3.18
C ASP A 74 7.49 -13.86 1.97
N PRO A 75 6.23 -14.33 1.81
CA PRO A 75 5.34 -13.89 0.73
C PRO A 75 4.95 -12.41 0.81
N ASN A 76 5.25 -11.73 1.92
CA ASN A 76 5.02 -10.30 2.15
C ASN A 76 6.27 -9.44 1.95
N TYR A 77 7.41 -10.04 1.62
CA TYR A 77 8.65 -9.31 1.45
C TYR A 77 8.51 -8.22 0.39
N LYS A 78 9.07 -7.05 0.70
CA LYS A 78 9.06 -5.87 -0.16
C LYS A 78 10.41 -5.76 -0.83
N ASP A 79 10.39 -5.72 -2.15
CA ASP A 79 11.59 -5.52 -2.95
C ASP A 79 11.93 -4.02 -3.00
N VAL A 80 12.89 -3.61 -2.17
CA VAL A 80 13.31 -2.19 -2.04
C VAL A 80 13.83 -1.65 -3.36
N ASP A 81 14.49 -2.49 -4.17
CA ASP A 81 15.00 -2.10 -5.49
C ASP A 81 13.88 -1.86 -6.52
N TRP A 82 12.68 -2.38 -6.24
CA TRP A 82 11.50 -2.32 -7.11
C TRP A 82 10.31 -1.67 -6.41
N ASN A 83 10.52 -0.50 -5.81
CA ASN A 83 9.46 0.34 -5.23
C ASN A 83 8.70 -0.35 -4.09
N ASP A 84 9.38 -1.12 -3.25
CA ASP A 84 8.76 -1.87 -2.15
C ASP A 84 7.64 -2.81 -2.61
N ARG A 85 7.69 -3.29 -3.86
CA ARG A 85 6.68 -4.22 -4.37
C ARG A 85 6.83 -5.58 -3.72
N THR A 86 5.70 -6.14 -3.34
CA THR A 86 5.60 -7.53 -2.87
C THR A 86 5.28 -8.47 -4.03
N PRO A 87 5.43 -9.80 -3.86
CA PRO A 87 5.03 -10.76 -4.88
C PRO A 87 3.56 -10.60 -5.29
N LEU A 88 2.68 -10.27 -4.33
CA LEU A 88 1.25 -10.06 -4.61
C LEU A 88 0.98 -8.84 -5.51
N HIS A 89 1.81 -7.79 -5.43
CA HIS A 89 1.73 -6.66 -6.36
C HIS A 89 2.05 -7.12 -7.79
N TRP A 90 3.11 -7.91 -7.98
CA TRP A 90 3.47 -8.45 -9.30
C TRP A 90 2.38 -9.36 -9.89
N ALA A 91 1.78 -10.23 -9.06
CA ALA A 91 0.65 -11.05 -9.49
C ALA A 91 -0.54 -10.19 -9.94
N ALA A 92 -0.81 -9.09 -9.22
CA ALA A 92 -1.88 -8.16 -9.56
C ALA A 92 -1.60 -7.32 -10.82
N ILE A 93 -0.35 -6.90 -11.05
CA ILE A 93 0.10 -6.20 -12.27
C ILE A 93 -0.07 -7.10 -13.50
N LYS A 94 0.24 -8.40 -13.37
CA LYS A 94 0.22 -9.34 -14.49
C LYS A 94 -1.11 -10.07 -14.68
N GLY A 95 -2.01 -10.00 -13.72
CA GLY A 95 -3.30 -10.67 -13.77
C GLY A 95 -3.24 -12.18 -13.51
N HIS A 96 -2.15 -12.68 -12.92
CA HIS A 96 -1.92 -14.11 -12.68
C HIS A 96 -2.75 -14.60 -11.50
N MET A 97 -4.00 -14.98 -11.77
CA MET A 97 -4.99 -15.32 -10.75
C MET A 97 -4.58 -16.50 -9.86
N GLU A 98 -4.08 -17.57 -10.46
CA GLU A 98 -3.71 -18.80 -9.78
C GLU A 98 -2.52 -18.57 -8.85
N VAL A 99 -1.57 -17.73 -9.29
CA VAL A 99 -0.41 -17.33 -8.49
C VAL A 99 -0.84 -16.39 -7.36
N LEU A 100 -1.77 -15.47 -7.62
CA LEU A 100 -2.33 -14.58 -6.62
C LEU A 100 -2.99 -15.37 -5.48
N GLN A 101 -3.85 -16.34 -5.82
CA GLN A 101 -4.51 -17.21 -4.82
C GLN A 101 -3.48 -18.01 -4.01
N LEU A 102 -2.49 -18.60 -4.68
CA LEU A 102 -1.43 -19.37 -4.03
C LEU A 102 -0.63 -18.52 -3.01
N LEU A 103 -0.32 -17.27 -3.36
CA LEU A 103 0.37 -16.34 -2.45
C LEU A 103 -0.48 -16.06 -1.21
N ILE A 104 -1.78 -15.82 -1.39
CA ILE A 104 -2.72 -15.56 -0.29
C ILE A 104 -2.86 -16.78 0.63
N GLU A 105 -2.95 -17.99 0.06
CA GLU A 105 -2.96 -19.25 0.82
C GLU A 105 -1.72 -19.42 1.71
N HIS A 106 -0.58 -18.85 1.31
CA HIS A 106 0.66 -18.88 2.07
C HIS A 106 0.87 -17.65 2.96
N GLY A 107 -0.17 -16.81 3.13
CA GLY A 107 -0.14 -15.67 4.07
C GLY A 107 0.28 -14.34 3.47
N ALA A 108 0.22 -14.19 2.13
CA ALA A 108 0.37 -12.87 1.51
C ALA A 108 -0.77 -11.93 1.92
N ARG A 109 -0.41 -10.72 2.35
CA ARG A 109 -1.33 -9.68 2.83
C ARG A 109 -1.70 -8.75 1.67
N PRO A 110 -3.00 -8.65 1.32
CA PRO A 110 -3.46 -7.81 0.21
C PRO A 110 -3.53 -6.31 0.54
N CYS A 111 -3.24 -5.93 1.79
CA CYS A 111 -3.31 -4.54 2.26
C CYS A 111 -1.94 -3.82 2.29
N LEU A 112 -0.85 -4.52 1.98
CA LEU A 112 0.49 -3.92 1.96
C LEU A 112 0.60 -2.90 0.84
N VAL A 113 1.39 -1.85 1.10
CA VAL A 113 1.60 -0.78 0.14
C VAL A 113 3.06 -0.67 -0.31
N THR A 114 3.24 -0.19 -1.53
CA THR A 114 4.54 0.24 -2.09
C THR A 114 5.03 1.55 -1.44
N ASP A 115 6.21 2.01 -1.86
CA ASP A 115 6.82 3.29 -1.52
C ASP A 115 5.97 4.53 -1.88
N VAL A 116 5.05 4.40 -2.83
CA VAL A 116 4.07 5.43 -3.23
C VAL A 116 2.67 5.21 -2.65
N GLY A 117 2.51 4.23 -1.76
CA GLY A 117 1.23 3.94 -1.12
C GLY A 117 0.28 3.09 -1.98
N TRP A 118 0.74 2.50 -3.07
CA TRP A 118 -0.11 1.67 -3.94
C TRP A 118 -0.29 0.28 -3.34
N THR A 119 -1.53 -0.18 -3.35
CA THR A 119 -1.92 -1.56 -3.00
C THR A 119 -1.98 -2.45 -4.25
N PRO A 120 -2.05 -3.80 -4.11
CA PRO A 120 -2.30 -4.68 -5.26
C PRO A 120 -3.57 -4.31 -6.05
N ALA A 121 -4.58 -3.73 -5.39
CA ALA A 121 -5.80 -3.26 -6.06
C ALA A 121 -5.54 -2.07 -7.00
N HIS A 122 -4.60 -1.16 -6.68
CA HIS A 122 -4.23 -0.06 -7.58
C HIS A 122 -3.64 -0.59 -8.88
N PHE A 123 -2.70 -1.55 -8.81
CA PHE A 123 -2.09 -2.15 -9.99
C PHE A 123 -3.08 -2.97 -10.82
N ALA A 124 -3.97 -3.74 -10.17
CA ALA A 124 -5.01 -4.47 -10.89
C ALA A 124 -5.99 -3.51 -11.59
N ALA A 125 -6.28 -2.37 -10.98
CA ALA A 125 -7.12 -1.32 -11.54
C ALA A 125 -6.46 -0.58 -12.71
N GLU A 126 -5.16 -0.26 -12.62
CA GLU A 126 -4.35 0.28 -13.71
C GLU A 126 -4.33 -0.68 -14.91
N SER A 127 -4.02 -1.95 -14.64
CA SER A 127 -3.80 -2.99 -15.66
C SER A 127 -5.11 -3.57 -16.23
N GLY A 128 -6.26 -3.21 -15.65
CA GLY A 128 -7.58 -3.67 -16.12
C GLY A 128 -7.93 -5.10 -15.73
N HIS A 129 -7.26 -5.67 -14.73
CA HIS A 129 -7.46 -7.06 -14.29
C HIS A 129 -8.66 -7.20 -13.34
N LEU A 130 -9.87 -7.12 -13.91
CA LEU A 130 -11.14 -7.20 -13.17
C LEU A 130 -11.24 -8.44 -12.27
N ASN A 131 -10.77 -9.60 -12.74
CA ASN A 131 -10.86 -10.83 -11.95
C ASN A 131 -10.02 -10.71 -10.68
N VAL A 132 -8.83 -10.10 -10.75
CA VAL A 132 -7.99 -9.86 -9.57
C VAL A 132 -8.69 -8.94 -8.59
N LEU A 133 -9.30 -7.85 -9.07
CA LEU A 133 -10.08 -6.95 -8.20
C LEU A 133 -11.24 -7.68 -7.49
N LYS A 134 -11.95 -8.56 -8.19
CA LYS A 134 -13.01 -9.38 -7.59
C LYS A 134 -12.46 -10.31 -6.51
N ALA A 135 -11.33 -10.96 -6.77
CA ALA A 135 -10.68 -11.84 -5.80
C ALA A 135 -10.23 -11.06 -4.55
N LEU A 136 -9.58 -9.90 -4.74
CA LEU A 136 -9.18 -9.02 -3.64
C LEU A 136 -10.39 -8.54 -2.82
N HIS A 137 -11.48 -8.13 -3.48
CA HIS A 137 -12.72 -7.74 -2.80
C HIS A 137 -13.34 -8.88 -2.00
N ALA A 138 -13.37 -10.09 -2.55
CA ALA A 138 -13.89 -11.28 -1.87
C ALA A 138 -13.08 -11.65 -0.61
N LEU A 139 -11.81 -11.27 -0.56
CA LEU A 139 -10.92 -11.44 0.60
C LEU A 139 -11.03 -10.30 1.62
N HIS A 140 -12.03 -9.43 1.46
CA HIS A 140 -12.19 -8.21 2.25
C HIS A 140 -10.96 -7.29 2.22
N ALA A 141 -10.15 -7.36 1.16
CA ALA A 141 -9.05 -6.43 0.96
C ALA A 141 -9.60 -5.03 0.68
N THR A 142 -8.86 -4.00 1.09
CA THR A 142 -9.22 -2.60 0.88
C THR A 142 -9.05 -2.18 -0.57
N VAL A 143 -10.08 -2.40 -1.38
CA VAL A 143 -10.14 -1.95 -2.78
C VAL A 143 -10.53 -0.48 -2.93
N ASP A 144 -10.78 0.22 -1.82
CA ASP A 144 -11.12 1.66 -1.73
C ASP A 144 -10.03 2.51 -1.06
N ALA A 145 -8.91 1.91 -0.64
CA ALA A 145 -7.84 2.63 0.05
C ALA A 145 -7.17 3.64 -0.89
N PRO A 146 -7.01 4.92 -0.49
CA PRO A 146 -6.25 5.89 -1.28
C PRO A 146 -4.75 5.67 -1.11
N ASP A 147 -4.00 5.96 -2.18
CA ASP A 147 -2.55 6.07 -2.16
C ASP A 147 -2.05 7.34 -1.43
N PHE A 148 -0.75 7.63 -1.52
CA PHE A 148 -0.18 8.82 -0.88
C PHE A 148 -0.61 10.15 -1.51
N PHE A 149 -1.03 10.13 -2.78
CA PHE A 149 -1.55 11.29 -3.52
C PHE A 149 -3.06 11.49 -3.33
N GLY A 150 -3.75 10.50 -2.75
CA GLY A 150 -5.19 10.52 -2.53
C GLY A 150 -5.99 9.87 -3.66
N ASP A 151 -5.32 9.25 -4.63
CA ASP A 151 -5.98 8.51 -5.69
C ASP A 151 -6.38 7.12 -5.19
N THR A 152 -7.64 6.73 -5.44
CA THR A 152 -8.14 5.38 -5.15
C THR A 152 -7.95 4.46 -6.35
N PRO A 153 -8.02 3.12 -6.19
CA PRO A 153 -7.98 2.19 -7.32
C PRO A 153 -9.02 2.53 -8.40
N LYS A 154 -10.21 3.01 -8.01
CA LYS A 154 -11.24 3.46 -8.97
C LYS A 154 -10.76 4.66 -9.79
N ARG A 155 -10.13 5.64 -9.14
CA ARG A 155 -9.60 6.82 -9.82
C ARG A 155 -8.48 6.44 -10.79
N ILE A 156 -7.60 5.52 -10.40
CA ILE A 156 -6.59 4.94 -11.29
C ILE A 156 -7.25 4.23 -12.49
N ALA A 157 -8.22 3.35 -12.27
CA ALA A 157 -8.96 2.71 -13.36
C ALA A 157 -9.62 3.72 -14.32
N GLN A 158 -10.13 4.85 -13.81
CA GLN A 158 -10.70 5.91 -14.64
C GLN A 158 -9.63 6.60 -15.50
N ILE A 159 -8.48 6.95 -14.91
CA ILE A 159 -7.35 7.60 -15.61
C ILE A 159 -6.88 6.73 -16.78
N TYR A 160 -6.80 5.42 -16.57
CA TYR A 160 -6.33 4.45 -17.56
C TYR A 160 -7.46 3.88 -18.45
N GLY A 161 -8.69 4.38 -18.31
CA GLY A 161 -9.81 4.01 -19.18
C GLY A 161 -10.37 2.59 -18.98
N GLN A 162 -10.11 1.97 -17.84
CA GLN A 162 -10.49 0.59 -17.52
C GLN A 162 -11.96 0.48 -17.08
N LYS A 163 -12.89 0.70 -18.02
CA LYS A 163 -14.35 0.82 -17.79
C LYS A 163 -14.95 -0.32 -16.95
N ALA A 164 -14.55 -1.56 -17.21
CA ALA A 164 -15.08 -2.72 -16.49
C ALA A 164 -14.64 -2.72 -15.01
N CYS A 165 -13.40 -2.33 -14.73
CA CYS A 165 -12.89 -2.18 -13.37
C CYS A 165 -13.58 -1.02 -12.64
N VAL A 166 -13.81 0.11 -13.32
CA VAL A 166 -14.54 1.25 -12.76
C VAL A 166 -15.96 0.84 -12.33
N ALA A 167 -16.70 0.18 -13.22
CA ALA A 167 -18.07 -0.25 -12.93
C ALA A 167 -18.17 -1.24 -11.76
N PHE A 168 -17.15 -2.07 -11.58
CA PHE A 168 -17.05 -2.98 -10.43
C PHE A 168 -16.70 -2.21 -9.15
N LEU A 169 -15.65 -1.40 -9.17
CA LEU A 169 -15.17 -0.65 -8.01
C LEU A 169 -16.21 0.35 -7.50
N GLU A 170 -16.99 0.97 -8.38
CA GLU A 170 -18.08 1.86 -8.00
C GLU A 170 -19.16 1.17 -7.14
N LYS A 171 -19.39 -0.13 -7.37
CA LYS A 171 -20.30 -0.95 -6.54
C LYS A 171 -19.62 -1.51 -5.30
N ALA A 172 -18.32 -1.81 -5.38
CA ALA A 172 -17.55 -2.41 -4.30
C ALA A 172 -17.16 -1.40 -3.19
N GLU A 173 -16.85 -0.15 -3.55
CA GLU A 173 -16.40 0.89 -2.61
C GLU A 173 -17.39 1.13 -1.43
N PRO A 174 -18.71 1.29 -1.64
CA PRO A 174 -19.66 1.43 -0.53
C PRO A 174 -19.67 0.21 0.39
N GLN A 175 -19.59 -1.00 -0.19
CA GLN A 175 -19.58 -2.26 0.57
C GLN A 175 -18.35 -2.36 1.48
N CYS A 176 -17.17 -1.98 0.97
CA CYS A 176 -15.94 -1.93 1.76
C CYS A 176 -16.04 -0.91 2.90
N ARG A 177 -16.65 0.26 2.65
CA ARG A 177 -16.84 1.29 3.67
C ARG A 177 -17.77 0.84 4.79
N GLU A 178 -18.90 0.25 4.44
CA GLU A 178 -19.88 -0.29 5.39
C GLU A 178 -19.27 -1.43 6.22
N TYR A 179 -18.58 -2.37 5.57
CA TYR A 179 -17.89 -3.46 6.25
C TYR A 179 -16.87 -2.95 7.27
N ARG A 180 -16.06 -1.94 6.89
CA ARG A 180 -15.09 -1.31 7.79
C ARG A 180 -15.77 -0.60 8.97
N GLN A 181 -16.88 0.11 8.73
CA GLN A 181 -17.63 0.76 9.79
C GLN A 181 -18.20 -0.28 10.77
N ALA A 182 -18.79 -1.36 10.26
CA ALA A 182 -19.30 -2.47 11.07
C ALA A 182 -18.19 -3.14 11.89
N ALA A 183 -17.04 -3.40 11.29
CA ALA A 183 -15.90 -4.01 11.98
C ALA A 183 -15.33 -3.12 13.08
N ARG A 184 -15.26 -1.79 12.86
CA ARG A 184 -14.88 -0.83 13.92
C ARG A 184 -15.85 -0.87 15.10
N LEU A 185 -17.15 -0.98 14.84
CA LEU A 185 -18.16 -1.12 15.90
C LEU A 185 -18.00 -2.45 16.67
N MET A 186 -17.55 -3.51 15.99
CA MET A 186 -17.28 -4.82 16.60
C MET A 186 -15.89 -4.91 17.27
N GLY A 187 -15.10 -3.83 17.27
CA GLY A 187 -13.75 -3.83 17.84
C GLY A 187 -12.74 -4.68 17.06
N LEU A 188 -13.07 -5.07 15.81
CA LEU A 188 -12.16 -5.77 14.93
C LEU A 188 -11.20 -4.77 14.28
N GLN A 189 -9.89 -4.95 14.48
CA GLN A 189 -8.89 -4.21 13.72
C GLN A 189 -8.78 -4.79 12.31
N LEU A 190 -9.58 -4.25 11.39
CA LEU A 190 -9.38 -4.44 9.96
C LEU A 190 -8.41 -3.39 9.43
N ASP A 191 -7.70 -3.72 8.36
CA ASP A 191 -6.78 -2.82 7.66
C ASP A 191 -5.54 -2.47 8.48
N GLN A 192 -4.79 -3.48 8.97
CA GLN A 192 -3.42 -3.25 9.42
C GLN A 192 -2.60 -2.74 8.22
N ARG A 193 -2.61 -1.42 8.06
CA ARG A 193 -1.68 -0.67 7.21
C ARG A 193 -0.27 -0.99 7.67
N ASP A 194 0.68 -0.81 6.77
CA ASP A 194 2.09 -0.79 7.19
C ASP A 194 2.26 0.16 8.37
N GLU A 195 2.99 -0.29 9.39
CA GLU A 195 3.27 0.51 10.59
C GLU A 195 3.94 1.84 10.22
N ASP A 196 4.73 1.82 9.14
CA ASP A 196 5.48 2.98 8.64
C ASP A 196 4.70 3.85 7.64
N TRP A 197 3.40 3.61 7.41
CA TRP A 197 2.62 4.32 6.37
C TRP A 197 2.71 5.85 6.49
N ASP A 198 2.54 6.39 7.70
CA ASP A 198 2.62 7.84 7.95
C ASP A 198 4.03 8.39 7.74
N ALA A 199 5.06 7.59 8.04
CA ALA A 199 6.45 7.98 7.86
C ALA A 199 6.81 8.03 6.36
N LYS A 200 6.49 6.97 5.61
CA LYS A 200 6.72 6.89 4.15
C LYS A 200 5.99 7.99 3.40
N LYS A 201 4.74 8.28 3.78
CA LYS A 201 4.00 9.39 3.17
C LYS A 201 4.70 10.74 3.39
N ARG A 202 5.15 11.04 4.61
CA ARG A 202 5.88 12.29 4.89
C ARG A 202 7.20 12.37 4.14
N GLU A 203 7.94 11.26 4.07
CA GLU A 203 9.19 11.19 3.34
C GLU A 203 8.99 11.47 1.85
N LEU A 204 7.97 10.84 1.24
CA LEU A 204 7.59 11.13 -0.15
C LEU A 204 7.20 12.61 -0.32
N GLU A 205 6.35 13.15 0.55
CA GLU A 205 5.93 14.57 0.51
C GLU A 205 7.13 15.54 0.63
N LEU A 206 8.15 15.20 1.40
CA LEU A 206 9.37 16.00 1.55
C LEU A 206 10.31 15.88 0.34
N SER A 207 10.35 14.72 -0.32
CA SER A 207 11.18 14.50 -1.51
C SER A 207 10.61 15.16 -2.78
N LEU A 208 9.29 15.39 -2.83
CA LEU A 208 8.64 16.05 -3.95
C LEU A 208 9.03 17.54 -4.04
N PRO A 209 9.40 18.05 -5.22
CA PRO A 209 9.61 19.48 -5.42
C PRO A 209 8.34 20.24 -5.04
N SER A 210 8.45 21.23 -4.14
CA SER A 210 7.32 22.05 -3.69
C SER A 210 6.56 22.67 -4.88
N TRP A 211 5.47 22.04 -5.29
CA TRP A 211 4.55 22.59 -6.29
C TRP A 211 3.63 23.62 -5.61
N ASN A 212 4.16 24.84 -5.51
CA ASN A 212 3.51 26.14 -5.34
C ASN A 212 2.11 26.20 -4.69
N LYS A 213 2.09 26.73 -3.45
CA LYS A 213 0.98 27.47 -2.80
C LYS A 213 0.61 28.79 -3.54
N LYS A 214 0.56 28.81 -4.88
CA LYS A 214 0.28 30.01 -5.70
C LYS A 214 -0.81 29.79 -6.75
N THR A 215 -2.02 29.42 -6.31
CA THR A 215 -3.25 29.68 -7.08
C THR A 215 -4.36 30.19 -6.16
N ASN A 216 -4.06 31.14 -5.28
CA ASN A 216 -5.11 31.88 -4.58
C ASN A 216 -4.66 33.29 -4.16
N LYS A 217 -4.16 34.07 -5.14
CA LYS A 217 -3.95 35.52 -4.94
C LYS A 217 -3.81 36.25 -6.28
N LYS A 218 -4.90 36.30 -7.06
CA LYS A 218 -5.25 37.39 -8.01
C LYS A 218 -6.48 36.99 -8.83
N LYS A 219 -7.66 37.28 -8.29
CA LYS A 219 -8.85 37.80 -9.00
C LYS A 219 -9.81 38.38 -7.96
N SER A 220 -9.30 39.31 -7.16
CA SER A 220 -10.10 40.37 -6.54
C SER A 220 -9.66 41.66 -7.23
N LYS A 221 -10.64 42.50 -7.59
CA LYS A 221 -10.58 43.75 -8.39
C LYS A 221 -10.76 43.58 -9.90
N LYS A 222 -12.02 43.66 -10.33
CA LYS A 222 -12.56 44.82 -11.09
C LYS A 222 -14.06 44.59 -11.37
N THR A 223 -14.91 44.95 -10.40
CA THR A 223 -16.29 45.37 -10.71
C THR A 223 -16.21 46.83 -11.13
N GLY A 224 -16.40 47.09 -12.42
CA GLY A 224 -16.40 48.41 -13.00
C GLY A 224 -17.20 48.40 -14.29
N GLY A 225 -18.52 48.24 -14.17
CA GLY A 225 -19.47 48.51 -15.25
C GLY A 225 -19.88 49.99 -15.18
N PRO A 226 -19.96 50.72 -16.30
CA PRO A 226 -20.23 52.14 -16.28
C PRO A 226 -21.72 52.46 -16.04
N SER A 227 -21.90 53.43 -15.15
CA SER A 227 -23.01 54.33 -14.91
C SER A 227 -24.06 54.49 -16.02
N ARG A 228 -25.35 54.36 -15.64
CA ARG A 228 -26.46 55.04 -16.30
C ARG A 228 -27.26 55.82 -15.26
N LEU A 229 -27.27 57.14 -15.42
CA LEU A 229 -28.02 58.12 -14.65
C LEU A 229 -29.53 58.01 -14.93
N SER A 230 -30.35 58.29 -13.91
CA SER A 230 -31.49 59.22 -14.04
C SER A 230 -32.04 59.60 -12.67
N ASN A 231 -31.87 60.89 -12.35
CA ASN A 231 -32.74 61.85 -11.66
C ASN A 231 -33.53 61.46 -10.40
N THR A 232 -33.39 62.29 -9.36
CA THR A 232 -34.36 63.36 -9.02
C THR A 232 -33.84 64.18 -7.84
N LYS A 233 -33.70 65.51 -7.97
CA LYS A 233 -34.42 66.48 -7.11
C LYS A 233 -34.20 67.94 -7.51
N GLU A 234 -35.30 68.66 -7.36
CA GLU A 234 -35.62 70.04 -7.72
C GLU A 234 -34.89 71.11 -6.91
N ARG A 235 -34.71 72.29 -7.53
CA ARG A 235 -35.03 73.64 -7.03
C ARG A 235 -35.46 74.44 -8.29
N GLY A 236 -36.55 75.19 -8.38
CA GLY A 236 -37.21 76.01 -7.38
C GLY A 236 -36.90 77.48 -7.67
N ALA A 237 -37.59 78.08 -8.64
CA ALA A 237 -37.91 79.50 -8.82
C ALA A 237 -38.81 79.65 -10.07
#